data_AF-A0A0L0GBY5-F1
#
_entry.id   AF-A0A0L0GBY5-F1
#
_cell.length_a   1.000
_cell.length_b   1.000
_cell.length_c   1.000
_cell.angle_alpha   90.00
_cell.angle_beta   90.00
_cell.angle_gamma   90.00
#
_symmetry.space_group_name_H-M   'P 1'
#
loop_
_entity.id
_entity.type
_entity.pdbx_description
1 polymer ?
#
loop_
_entity_poly.entity_id
_entity_poly.type
_entity_poly.pdbx_seq_one_letter_code
_entity_poly.pdbx_strand_id
1 'polypeptide(L)'
;MRLDKLLRPGLAQTKAYTSHLYPSTQPLCIFHEKGVRRREHGTIDKSGSEKPRSHHKFKYGSLGPPEKTSRVRPLTLTKAKNETEAEKFYRLKRMELQTEHHKFWLENNQKFLAGKEAFEKAKRTANGDEPINADDFAEFYTKFLKENEKRMREYNLWWCKKNFTMLIPAARANFYYYQRIVTNRWYS
;
A
#
# COMPACT_ATOMS: atom_id res chain seq x y z
N MET A 1 -26.27 -25.48 15.97
CA MET A 1 -26.09 -24.17 16.66
C MET A 1 -25.77 -23.14 15.58
N ARG A 2 -26.77 -22.33 15.21
CA ARG A 2 -26.70 -21.44 14.04
C ARG A 2 -25.86 -20.19 14.34
N LEU A 3 -25.04 -19.79 13.37
CA LEU A 3 -24.08 -18.69 13.41
C LEU A 3 -24.71 -17.35 12.99
N ASP A 4 -26.01 -17.20 13.16
CA ASP A 4 -26.85 -16.09 12.71
C ASP A 4 -27.08 -15.01 13.80
N LYS A 5 -26.65 -15.24 15.05
CA LYS A 5 -26.96 -14.34 16.18
C LYS A 5 -25.86 -13.36 16.62
N LEU A 6 -24.76 -13.18 15.89
CA LEU A 6 -23.67 -12.25 16.30
C LEU A 6 -23.23 -11.21 15.24
N LEU A 7 -23.97 -11.06 14.15
CA LEU A 7 -23.69 -10.01 13.17
C LEU A 7 -24.58 -8.78 13.45
N ARG A 8 -23.96 -7.70 13.92
CA ARG A 8 -24.59 -6.37 13.96
C ARG A 8 -25.08 -6.00 12.55
N PRO A 9 -26.34 -5.56 12.38
CA PRO A 9 -26.99 -5.45 11.07
C PRO A 9 -26.33 -4.45 10.10
N GLY A 10 -25.52 -3.49 10.57
CA GLY A 10 -24.82 -2.52 9.71
C GLY A 10 -23.52 -3.01 9.04
N LEU A 11 -22.94 -4.13 9.49
CA LEU A 11 -21.63 -4.62 8.99
C LEU A 11 -21.75 -5.68 7.86
N ALA A 12 -22.96 -6.19 7.61
CA ALA A 12 -23.23 -7.14 6.54
C ALA A 12 -23.39 -6.45 5.18
N GLN A 13 -24.01 -5.26 5.15
CA GLN A 13 -24.23 -4.51 3.91
C GLN A 13 -22.94 -3.93 3.33
N THR A 14 -22.03 -3.44 4.18
CA THR A 14 -20.73 -2.91 3.74
C THR A 14 -19.83 -3.98 3.14
N LYS A 15 -19.88 -5.22 3.66
CA LYS A 15 -19.15 -6.36 3.08
C LYS A 15 -19.68 -6.77 1.70
N ALA A 16 -20.99 -6.90 1.55
CA ALA A 16 -21.61 -7.27 0.28
C ALA A 16 -21.39 -6.20 -0.80
N TYR A 17 -21.38 -4.92 -0.43
CA TYR A 17 -21.16 -3.83 -1.39
C TYR A 17 -19.69 -3.73 -1.84
N THR A 18 -18.73 -3.99 -0.93
CA THR A 18 -17.30 -4.00 -1.27
C THR A 18 -16.87 -5.18 -2.16
N SER A 19 -17.60 -6.30 -2.17
CA SER A 19 -17.23 -7.48 -2.97
C SER A 19 -17.65 -7.40 -4.43
N HIS A 20 -18.70 -6.64 -4.77
CA HIS A 20 -19.23 -6.56 -6.14
C HIS A 20 -18.59 -5.46 -7.00
N LEU A 21 -17.97 -4.43 -6.39
CA LEU A 21 -17.33 -3.33 -7.12
C LEU A 21 -15.79 -3.46 -7.24
N TYR A 22 -15.18 -4.42 -6.53
CA TYR A 22 -13.75 -4.73 -6.66
C TYR A 22 -13.50 -6.25 -6.54
N PRO A 23 -13.37 -6.98 -7.65
CA PRO A 23 -12.81 -8.32 -7.61
C PRO A 23 -11.31 -8.22 -7.27
N SER A 24 -10.99 -8.29 -5.99
CA SER A 24 -9.69 -8.70 -5.40
C SER A 24 -8.39 -8.04 -5.89
N THR A 25 -8.44 -6.94 -6.66
CA THR A 25 -7.26 -6.28 -7.23
C THR A 25 -7.09 -4.86 -6.69
N GLN A 26 -7.32 -4.68 -5.39
CA GLN A 26 -6.39 -3.85 -4.64
C GLN A 26 -5.03 -4.57 -4.72
N PRO A 27 -3.94 -3.94 -5.18
CA PRO A 27 -2.62 -4.46 -4.88
C PRO A 27 -2.44 -4.35 -3.36
N LEU A 28 -2.93 -5.34 -2.61
CA LEU A 28 -2.53 -5.78 -1.26
C LEU A 28 -1.95 -4.70 -0.33
N CYS A 29 -2.54 -3.51 -0.32
CA CYS A 29 -2.12 -2.34 0.46
C CYS A 29 -3.34 -1.52 0.91
N ILE A 30 -4.48 -2.17 1.16
CA ILE A 30 -5.40 -1.73 2.19
C ILE A 30 -5.59 -2.95 3.08
N PHE A 31 -5.13 -2.83 4.33
CA PHE A 31 -5.36 -3.82 5.37
C PHE A 31 -6.86 -4.17 5.42
N HIS A 32 -7.24 -5.32 4.85
CA HIS A 32 -8.45 -5.99 5.27
C HIS A 32 -8.12 -6.63 6.62
N GLU A 33 -8.53 -5.97 7.69
CA GLU A 33 -8.31 -6.28 9.11
C GLU A 33 -8.99 -7.59 9.59
N LYS A 34 -9.00 -8.64 8.79
CA LYS A 34 -9.54 -9.95 9.22
C LYS A 34 -8.45 -11.01 9.12
N GLY A 35 -7.73 -11.17 10.24
CA GLY A 35 -6.99 -12.39 10.52
C GLY A 35 -5.55 -12.23 11.00
N VAL A 36 -4.97 -11.02 10.98
CA VAL A 36 -3.69 -10.78 11.65
C VAL A 36 -3.99 -10.39 13.09
N ARG A 37 -3.59 -11.23 14.05
CA ARG A 37 -3.63 -10.93 15.48
C ARG A 37 -3.20 -9.48 15.72
N ARG A 38 -4.13 -8.66 16.21
CA ARG A 38 -3.92 -7.28 16.66
C ARG A 38 -2.70 -7.24 17.58
N ARG A 39 -1.55 -6.80 17.06
CA ARG A 39 -0.43 -6.27 17.83
C ARG A 39 -0.11 -4.90 17.25
N GLU A 40 -1.06 -3.98 17.39
CA GLU A 40 -0.84 -2.55 17.15
C GLU A 40 -1.22 -1.79 18.40
N HIS A 41 -0.34 -1.86 19.40
CA HIS A 41 -0.07 -0.72 20.25
C HIS A 41 1.43 -0.48 20.10
N GLY A 42 1.82 0.69 19.59
CA GLY A 42 3.16 1.19 19.88
C GLY A 42 3.30 1.15 21.40
N THR A 43 4.26 0.36 21.90
CA THR A 43 4.51 0.37 23.34
C THR A 43 5.11 1.72 23.66
N ILE A 44 4.29 2.64 24.15
CA ILE A 44 4.73 3.85 24.84
C ILE A 44 5.60 3.35 25.99
N ASP A 45 6.88 3.72 26.00
CA ASP A 45 7.70 3.47 27.17
C ASP A 45 7.20 4.30 28.36
N LYS A 46 7.61 3.98 29.58
CA LYS A 46 7.18 4.74 30.78
C LYS A 46 7.57 6.23 30.74
N SER A 47 8.32 6.66 29.73
CA SER A 47 8.78 8.04 29.48
C SER A 47 8.03 8.76 28.35
N GLY A 48 6.99 8.16 27.74
CA GLY A 48 6.20 8.82 26.70
C GLY A 48 6.87 8.88 25.32
N SER A 49 7.97 8.15 25.10
CA SER A 49 8.70 8.16 23.82
C SER A 49 8.20 7.07 22.88
N GLU A 50 7.93 7.45 21.63
CA GLU A 50 7.45 6.54 20.58
C GLU A 50 8.62 5.66 20.11
N LYS A 51 8.55 4.34 20.34
CA LYS A 51 9.61 3.43 19.88
C LYS A 51 9.77 3.50 18.36
N PRO A 52 11.01 3.51 17.83
CA PRO A 52 11.24 3.63 16.40
C PRO A 52 10.59 2.46 15.65
N ARG A 53 9.77 2.80 14.65
CA ARG A 53 9.08 1.80 13.82
C ARG A 53 10.11 0.92 13.09
N SER A 54 10.01 -0.40 13.27
CA SER A 54 11.03 -1.35 12.81
C SER A 54 11.12 -1.43 11.29
N HIS A 55 12.35 -1.40 10.75
CA HIS A 55 12.62 -1.66 9.34
C HIS A 55 12.64 -3.16 9.07
N HIS A 56 11.93 -3.60 8.03
CA HIS A 56 12.02 -4.99 7.56
C HIS A 56 13.20 -5.13 6.60
N LYS A 57 14.28 -5.78 7.06
CA LYS A 57 15.50 -6.01 6.27
C LYS A 57 15.38 -7.32 5.48
N PHE A 58 15.91 -7.31 4.26
CA PHE A 58 16.07 -8.50 3.43
C PHE A 58 17.46 -8.47 2.76
N LYS A 59 17.88 -9.59 2.16
CA LYS A 59 19.24 -9.80 1.66
C LYS A 59 19.80 -8.66 0.78
N TYR A 60 18.93 -7.99 0.04
CA TYR A 60 19.29 -6.98 -0.96
C TYR A 60 18.69 -5.60 -0.67
N GLY A 61 18.24 -5.34 0.55
CA GLY A 61 17.60 -4.06 0.89
C GLY A 61 16.80 -4.04 2.19
N SER A 62 16.00 -2.99 2.34
CA SER A 62 15.09 -2.83 3.47
C SER A 62 13.81 -2.13 3.07
N LEU A 63 12.70 -2.49 3.72
CA LEU A 63 11.45 -1.74 3.73
C LEU A 63 11.37 -0.94 5.03
N GLY A 64 11.21 0.38 4.88
CA GLY A 64 11.00 1.24 6.03
C GLY A 64 9.58 1.18 6.60
N PRO A 65 9.35 1.92 7.69
CA PRO A 65 8.00 2.10 8.20
C PRO A 65 7.11 2.80 7.17
N PRO A 66 5.77 2.61 7.23
CA PRO A 66 4.85 3.35 6.38
C PRO A 66 5.07 4.86 6.52
N GLU A 67 5.21 5.54 5.39
CA GLU A 67 5.38 6.98 5.34
C GLU A 67 4.08 7.68 5.80
N LYS A 68 4.19 8.82 6.48
CA LYS A 68 3.06 9.43 7.22
C LYS A 68 1.93 9.88 6.29
N THR A 69 2.25 10.36 5.09
CA THR A 69 1.29 10.99 4.18
C THR A 69 0.75 10.02 3.12
N SER A 70 1.63 9.36 2.37
CA SER A 70 1.29 8.36 1.34
C SER A 70 0.89 6.99 1.92
N ARG A 71 1.31 6.66 3.15
CA ARG A 71 1.22 5.32 3.76
C ARG A 71 1.97 4.21 3.02
N VAL A 72 2.71 4.55 1.96
CA VAL A 72 3.56 3.61 1.23
C VAL A 72 4.83 3.33 2.03
N ARG A 73 5.30 2.07 2.01
CA ARG A 73 6.57 1.69 2.63
C ARG A 73 7.73 2.07 1.70
N PRO A 74 8.71 2.86 2.16
CA PRO A 74 9.86 3.21 1.34
C PRO A 74 10.74 1.97 1.13
N LEU A 75 11.16 1.77 -0.12
CA LEU A 75 12.06 0.69 -0.52
C LEU A 75 13.48 1.25 -0.64
N THR A 76 14.43 0.63 0.07
CA THR A 76 15.85 0.90 -0.08
C THR A 76 16.52 -0.34 -0.62
N LEU A 77 17.09 -0.27 -1.82
CA LEU A 77 17.86 -1.37 -2.43
C LEU A 77 19.35 -1.12 -2.27
N THR A 78 20.07 -2.12 -1.78
CA THR A 78 21.53 -2.03 -1.61
C THR A 78 22.23 -2.18 -2.96
N LYS A 79 23.20 -1.31 -3.25
CA LYS A 79 24.09 -1.43 -4.41
C LYS A 79 25.16 -2.49 -4.12
N ALA A 80 25.29 -3.51 -4.98
CA ALA A 80 26.39 -4.47 -4.89
C ALA A 80 27.72 -3.84 -5.32
N LYS A 81 28.85 -4.26 -4.73
CA LYS A 81 30.19 -3.73 -5.06
C LYS A 81 30.56 -4.00 -6.52
N ASN A 82 30.30 -5.21 -7.01
CA ASN A 82 30.57 -5.65 -8.39
C ASN A 82 29.24 -5.89 -9.13
N GLU A 83 28.35 -4.89 -9.09
CA GLU A 83 27.03 -4.98 -9.72
C GLU A 83 27.17 -5.04 -11.25
N THR A 84 26.52 -6.03 -11.88
CA THR A 84 26.47 -6.10 -13.35
C THR A 84 25.54 -5.03 -13.92
N GLU A 85 25.69 -4.66 -15.19
CA GLU A 85 24.81 -3.66 -15.81
C GLU A 85 23.34 -4.09 -15.76
N ALA A 86 23.05 -5.38 -15.90
CA ALA A 86 21.71 -5.93 -15.79
C ALA A 86 21.14 -5.82 -14.37
N GLU A 87 21.94 -6.11 -13.33
CA GLU A 87 21.56 -5.91 -11.92
C GLU A 87 21.27 -4.43 -11.64
N LYS A 88 22.15 -3.52 -12.10
CA LYS A 88 22.00 -2.07 -11.96
C LYS A 88 20.73 -1.58 -12.63
N PHE A 89 20.48 -2.00 -13.87
CA PHE A 89 19.29 -1.64 -14.62
C PHE A 89 18.02 -2.09 -13.89
N TYR A 90 17.99 -3.34 -13.42
CA TYR A 90 16.85 -3.86 -12.68
C TYR A 90 16.61 -3.10 -11.37
N ARG A 91 17.67 -2.81 -10.60
CA ARG A 91 17.59 -2.04 -9.36
C ARG A 91 17.04 -0.64 -9.59
N LEU A 92 17.58 0.09 -10.57
CA LEU A 92 17.12 1.46 -10.88
C LEU A 92 15.65 1.46 -11.33
N LYS A 93 15.26 0.52 -12.18
CA LYS A 93 13.87 0.41 -12.66
C LYS A 93 12.89 0.08 -11.53
N ARG A 94 13.31 -0.71 -10.53
CA ARG A 94 12.50 -0.92 -9.30
C ARG A 94 12.34 0.35 -8.48
N MET A 95 13.41 1.13 -8.32
CA MET A 95 13.38 2.39 -7.57
C MET A 95 12.50 3.44 -8.25
N GLU A 96 12.57 3.54 -9.57
CA GLU A 96 11.70 4.39 -10.38
C GLU A 96 10.23 4.01 -10.20
N LEU A 97 9.91 2.72 -10.38
CA LEU A 97 8.54 2.20 -10.20
C LEU A 97 8.01 2.46 -8.79
N GLN A 98 8.86 2.32 -7.76
CA GLN A 98 8.47 2.62 -6.38
C GLN A 98 8.22 4.12 -6.17
N THR A 99 9.02 4.98 -6.79
CA THR A 99 8.84 6.44 -6.71
C THR A 99 7.51 6.86 -7.33
N GLU A 100 7.18 6.33 -8.51
CA GLU A 100 5.89 6.57 -9.16
C GLU A 100 4.72 6.03 -8.32
N HIS A 101 4.87 4.83 -7.74
CA HIS A 101 3.89 4.26 -6.82
C HIS A 101 3.62 5.17 -5.62
N HIS A 102 4.69 5.64 -4.98
CA HIS A 102 4.62 6.54 -3.85
C HIS A 102 3.94 7.86 -4.21
N LYS A 103 4.32 8.47 -5.34
CA LYS A 103 3.72 9.72 -5.82
C LYS A 103 2.22 9.58 -6.04
N PHE A 104 1.78 8.51 -6.69
CA PHE A 104 0.36 8.26 -6.91
C PHE A 104 -0.43 8.19 -5.59
N TRP A 105 0.06 7.43 -4.61
CA TRP A 105 -0.61 7.28 -3.32
C TRP A 105 -0.55 8.54 -2.46
N LEU A 106 0.51 9.32 -2.56
CA LEU A 106 0.60 10.64 -1.94
C LEU A 106 -0.52 11.55 -2.44
N GLU A 107 -0.63 11.70 -3.78
CA GLU A 107 -1.66 12.53 -4.40
C GLU A 107 -3.07 12.01 -4.12
N ASN A 108 -3.26 10.70 -4.14
CA ASN A 108 -4.55 10.08 -3.86
C ASN A 108 -5.00 10.34 -2.41
N ASN A 109 -4.08 10.20 -1.44
CA ASN A 109 -4.38 10.44 -0.04
C ASN A 109 -4.64 11.92 0.24
N GLN A 110 -3.89 12.83 -0.40
CA GLN A 110 -4.15 14.27 -0.29
C GLN A 110 -5.55 14.63 -0.80
N LYS A 111 -5.95 14.11 -1.96
CA LYS A 111 -7.31 14.30 -2.50
C LYS A 111 -8.38 13.73 -1.60
N PHE A 112 -8.13 12.55 -1.02
CA PHE A 112 -9.04 11.93 -0.07
C PHE A 112 -9.21 12.80 1.18
N LEU A 113 -8.12 13.27 1.78
CA LEU A 113 -8.16 14.12 2.97
C LEU A 113 -8.87 15.45 2.70
N ALA A 114 -8.56 16.10 1.59
CA ALA A 114 -9.24 17.35 1.20
C ALA A 114 -10.74 17.14 0.95
N GLY A 115 -11.11 16.07 0.24
CA GLY A 115 -12.52 15.72 0.01
C GLY A 115 -13.26 15.40 1.32
N LYS A 116 -12.58 14.70 2.24
CA LYS A 116 -13.13 14.38 3.56
C LYS A 116 -13.35 15.66 4.37
N GLU A 117 -12.38 16.56 4.43
CA GLU A 117 -12.49 17.83 5.14
C GLU A 117 -13.64 18.69 4.58
N ALA A 118 -13.76 18.77 3.25
CA ALA A 118 -14.86 19.48 2.59
C ALA A 118 -16.22 18.87 2.94
N PHE A 119 -16.31 17.54 2.99
CA PHE A 119 -17.53 16.84 3.39
C PHE A 119 -17.89 17.11 4.85
N GLU A 120 -16.92 17.01 5.77
CA GLU A 120 -17.14 17.29 7.19
C GLU A 120 -17.60 18.74 7.40
N LYS A 121 -16.98 19.70 6.70
CA LYS A 121 -17.38 21.11 6.75
C LYS A 121 -18.80 21.33 6.23
N ALA A 122 -19.14 20.74 5.08
CA ALA A 122 -20.47 20.86 4.48
C ALA A 122 -21.57 20.26 5.38
N LYS A 123 -21.30 19.11 6.02
CA LYS A 123 -22.23 18.50 6.97
C LYS A 123 -22.39 19.35 8.23
N ARG A 124 -21.31 19.87 8.79
CA ARG A 124 -21.39 20.79 9.95
C ARG A 124 -22.18 22.06 9.65
N THR A 125 -22.05 22.62 8.44
CA THR A 125 -22.85 23.78 8.04
C THR A 125 -24.34 23.46 7.86
N ALA A 126 -24.68 22.23 7.47
CA ALA A 126 -26.07 21.83 7.23
C ALA A 126 -26.80 21.41 8.52
N ASN A 127 -26.12 20.68 9.41
CA ASN A 127 -26.73 20.05 10.59
C ASN A 127 -26.24 20.65 11.93
N GLY A 128 -25.37 21.67 11.91
CA GLY A 128 -24.70 22.18 13.10
C GLY A 128 -23.54 21.29 13.56
N ASP A 129 -23.10 21.42 14.81
CA ASP A 129 -22.00 20.64 15.39
C ASP A 129 -22.38 19.19 15.77
N GLU A 130 -23.37 18.62 15.08
CA GLU A 130 -23.75 17.22 15.27
C GLU A 130 -22.62 16.25 14.83
N PRO A 131 -22.42 15.15 15.56
CA PRO A 131 -21.43 14.16 15.21
C PRO A 131 -21.81 13.45 13.90
N ILE A 132 -20.88 13.39 12.96
CA ILE A 132 -21.08 12.73 11.66
C ILE A 132 -21.22 11.22 11.87
N ASN A 133 -22.32 10.64 11.40
CA ASN A 133 -22.60 9.21 11.57
C ASN A 133 -21.77 8.35 10.58
N ALA A 134 -21.63 7.07 10.88
CA ALA A 134 -20.97 6.10 10.02
C ALA A 134 -21.64 5.98 8.63
N ASP A 135 -22.97 6.14 8.57
CA ASP A 135 -23.73 6.05 7.31
C ASP A 135 -23.41 7.24 6.39
N ASP A 136 -23.26 8.44 6.96
CA ASP A 136 -22.86 9.64 6.20
C ASP A 136 -21.46 9.47 5.60
N PHE A 137 -20.52 8.93 6.38
CA PHE A 137 -19.20 8.60 5.85
C PHE A 137 -19.26 7.52 4.78
N ALA A 138 -20.11 6.50 4.93
CA ALA A 138 -20.27 5.45 3.92
C ALA A 138 -20.77 6.00 2.57
N GLU A 139 -21.68 6.98 2.60
CA GLU A 139 -22.12 7.69 1.40
C GLU A 139 -20.98 8.49 0.77
N PHE A 140 -20.26 9.29 1.57
CA PHE A 140 -19.08 10.02 1.11
C PHE A 140 -18.04 9.08 0.46
N TYR A 141 -17.73 7.97 1.12
CA TYR A 141 -16.78 6.97 0.60
C TYR A 141 -17.24 6.43 -0.73
N THR A 142 -18.51 6.05 -0.85
CA THR A 142 -19.07 5.51 -2.09
C THR A 142 -18.98 6.52 -3.22
N LYS A 143 -19.30 7.79 -2.95
CA LYS A 143 -19.21 8.88 -3.93
C LYS A 143 -17.76 9.13 -4.36
N PHE A 144 -16.85 9.26 -3.40
CA PHE A 144 -15.43 9.46 -3.68
C PHE A 144 -14.85 8.31 -4.52
N LEU A 145 -15.21 7.07 -4.21
CA LEU A 145 -14.75 5.90 -4.97
C LEU A 145 -15.28 5.90 -6.41
N LYS A 146 -16.57 6.21 -6.61
CA LYS A 146 -17.16 6.32 -7.96
C LYS A 146 -16.49 7.42 -8.78
N GLU A 147 -16.27 8.60 -8.20
CA GLU A 147 -15.63 9.72 -8.89
C GLU A 147 -14.18 9.43 -9.29
N ASN A 148 -13.47 8.61 -8.49
CA ASN A 148 -12.07 8.27 -8.73
C ASN A 148 -11.87 6.90 -9.39
N GLU A 149 -12.94 6.19 -9.76
CA GLU A 149 -12.91 4.81 -10.24
C GLU A 149 -12.03 4.68 -11.50
N LYS A 150 -12.26 5.55 -12.49
CA LYS A 150 -11.50 5.55 -13.75
C LYS A 150 -9.99 5.72 -13.49
N ARG A 151 -9.61 6.69 -12.65
CA ARG A 151 -8.21 6.95 -12.28
C ARG A 151 -7.58 5.74 -11.58
N MET A 152 -8.30 5.12 -10.64
CA MET A 152 -7.82 3.94 -9.91
C MET A 152 -7.66 2.73 -10.84
N ARG A 153 -8.58 2.54 -11.79
CA ARG A 153 -8.51 1.47 -12.78
C ARG A 153 -7.32 1.65 -13.72
N GLU A 154 -7.11 2.86 -14.24
CA GLU A 154 -5.97 3.21 -15.09
C GLU A 154 -4.65 2.97 -14.35
N TYR A 155 -4.57 3.39 -13.09
CA TYR A 155 -3.42 3.13 -12.24
C TYR A 155 -3.18 1.64 -12.01
N ASN A 156 -4.21 0.86 -11.66
CA ASN A 156 -4.07 -0.57 -11.41
C ASN A 156 -3.60 -1.32 -12.67
N LEU A 157 -4.14 -0.96 -13.84
CA LEU A 157 -3.71 -1.50 -15.11
C LEU A 157 -2.24 -1.15 -15.40
N TRP A 158 -1.87 0.11 -15.20
CA TRP A 158 -0.49 0.59 -15.35
C TRP A 158 0.46 -0.15 -14.39
N TRP A 159 0.08 -0.29 -13.12
CA TRP A 159 0.87 -0.95 -12.09
C TRP A 159 1.08 -2.43 -12.43
N CYS A 160 0.00 -3.12 -12.80
CA CYS A 160 0.03 -4.50 -13.25
C CYS A 160 0.98 -4.66 -14.44
N LYS A 161 0.78 -3.86 -15.50
CA LYS A 161 1.63 -3.86 -16.69
C LYS A 161 3.10 -3.64 -16.34
N LYS A 162 3.41 -2.62 -15.54
CA LYS A 162 4.79 -2.32 -15.12
C LYS A 162 5.41 -3.50 -14.37
N ASN A 163 4.71 -4.10 -13.41
CA ASN A 163 5.21 -5.28 -12.70
C ASN A 163 5.46 -6.47 -13.63
N PHE A 164 4.59 -6.72 -14.61
CA PHE A 164 4.85 -7.75 -15.63
C PHE A 164 6.08 -7.42 -16.49
N THR A 165 6.28 -6.16 -16.89
CA THR A 165 7.49 -5.76 -17.63
C THR A 165 8.78 -5.91 -16.82
N MET A 166 8.71 -6.10 -15.50
CA MET A 166 9.87 -6.31 -14.63
C MET A 166 10.37 -7.76 -14.63
N LEU A 167 9.59 -8.73 -15.14
CA LEU A 167 9.98 -10.14 -15.13
C LEU A 167 11.23 -10.41 -15.96
N ILE A 168 11.32 -9.84 -17.17
CA ILE A 168 12.47 -10.04 -18.05
C ILE A 168 13.75 -9.40 -17.46
N PRO A 169 13.75 -8.13 -17.01
CA PRO A 169 14.89 -7.55 -16.31
C PRO A 169 15.29 -8.32 -15.04
N ALA A 170 14.32 -8.82 -14.28
CA ALA A 170 14.60 -9.62 -13.08
C ALA A 170 15.30 -10.93 -13.44
N ALA A 171 14.79 -11.66 -14.45
CA ALA A 171 15.39 -12.90 -14.93
C ALA A 171 16.82 -12.67 -15.43
N ARG A 172 17.03 -11.61 -16.23
CA ARG A 172 18.37 -11.22 -16.71
C ARG A 172 19.32 -10.88 -15.57
N ALA A 173 18.91 -10.02 -14.64
CA ALA A 173 19.73 -9.67 -13.48
C ALA A 173 20.10 -10.89 -12.64
N ASN A 174 19.15 -11.78 -12.38
CA ASN A 174 19.39 -13.03 -11.65
C ASN A 174 20.35 -13.95 -12.41
N PHE A 175 20.20 -14.08 -13.73
CA PHE A 175 21.09 -14.89 -14.55
C PHE A 175 22.55 -14.43 -14.43
N TYR A 176 22.82 -13.14 -14.63
CA TYR A 176 24.18 -12.59 -14.50
C TYR A 176 24.71 -12.67 -13.06
N TYR A 177 23.85 -12.50 -12.06
CA TYR A 177 24.20 -12.71 -10.65
C TYR A 177 24.70 -14.14 -10.39
N TYR A 178 23.95 -15.15 -10.87
CA TYR A 178 24.29 -16.56 -10.68
C TYR A 178 25.52 -16.96 -11.51
N GLN A 179 25.62 -16.52 -12.76
CA GLN A 179 26.82 -16.75 -13.58
C GLN A 179 28.07 -16.26 -12.86
N ARG A 180 28.05 -15.03 -12.33
CA ARG A 180 29.18 -14.47 -11.57
C ARG A 180 29.53 -15.27 -10.31
N ILE A 181 28.54 -15.74 -9.58
CA ILE A 181 28.78 -16.56 -8.37
C ILE A 181 29.45 -17.88 -8.74
N VAL A 182 28.95 -18.53 -9.79
CA VAL A 182 29.50 -19.79 -10.26
C VAL A 182 30.93 -19.56 -10.74
N THR A 183 31.18 -18.60 -11.63
CA THR A 183 32.53 -18.33 -12.16
C THR A 183 33.54 -17.98 -11.06
N ASN A 184 33.18 -17.11 -10.10
CA ASN A 184 34.10 -16.73 -9.02
C ASN A 184 34.44 -17.91 -8.10
N ARG A 185 33.55 -18.89 -7.96
CA ARG A 185 33.77 -20.11 -7.18
C ARG A 185 34.76 -21.08 -7.84
N TRP A 186 34.91 -21.03 -9.16
CA TRP A 186 35.83 -21.90 -9.90
C TRP A 186 37.25 -21.32 -10.04
N TYR A 187 37.43 -20.02 -9.80
CA TYR A 187 38.71 -19.32 -9.92
C TYR A 187 39.26 -18.79 -8.57
N SER A 188 38.71 -19.26 -7.43
CA SER A 188 39.23 -19.02 -6.07
C SER A 188 39.82 -20.31 -5.52
#